data_AF-A0A7S2B9B9-F1
#
_entry.id   AF-A0A7S2B9B9-F1
#
_cell.length_a   1.000
_cell.length_b   1.000
_cell.length_c   1.000
_cell.angle_alpha   90.00
_cell.angle_beta   90.00
_cell.angle_gamma   90.00
#
_symmetry.space_group_name_H-M   'P 1'
#
loop_
_entity.id
_entity.type
_entity.pdbx_description
1 polymer ?
#
loop_
_entity_poly.entity_id
_entity_poly.type
_entity_poly.pdbx_seq_one_letter_code
_entity_poly.pdbx_strand_id
1 'polypeptide(L)'
;VQIAFNDGHVSEFSLQKLRAEVEGFADNAMQVPAYNRLRPRLWSGKDCVLRTFQHDEVADDEATRFDLVEELLTTGQALVRGVPQVEGEVVRFGQRLSTLRASNWGLCFNVRTKP
;
A
#
# COMPACT_ATOMS: atom_id res chain seq x y z
N VAL A 1 1.24 33.99 2.33
CA VAL A 1 1.23 34.90 1.16
C VAL A 1 -0.18 34.94 0.65
N GLN A 2 -0.75 36.13 0.50
CA GLN A 2 -2.06 36.29 -0.12
C GLN A 2 -1.87 36.71 -1.57
N ILE A 3 -2.61 36.09 -2.48
CA ILE A 3 -2.59 36.39 -3.92
C ILE A 3 -4.02 36.72 -4.32
N ALA A 4 -4.21 37.91 -4.91
CA ALA A 4 -5.46 38.31 -5.54
C ALA A 4 -5.39 38.03 -7.04
N PHE A 5 -6.39 37.31 -7.54
CA PHE A 5 -6.52 36.94 -8.94
C PHE A 5 -7.34 37.98 -9.71
N ASN A 6 -7.25 37.94 -11.04
CA ASN A 6 -7.91 38.93 -11.91
C ASN A 6 -9.45 38.84 -11.93
N ASP A 7 -10.01 37.73 -11.44
CA ASP A 7 -11.44 37.52 -11.23
C ASP A 7 -11.93 38.01 -9.84
N GLY A 8 -11.03 38.58 -9.03
CA GLY A 8 -11.33 39.06 -7.69
C GLY A 8 -11.23 37.99 -6.59
N HIS A 9 -10.91 36.74 -6.93
CA HIS A 9 -10.65 35.71 -5.93
C HIS A 9 -9.36 36.02 -5.15
N VAL A 10 -9.35 35.74 -3.85
CA VAL A 10 -8.14 35.88 -3.01
C VAL A 10 -7.86 34.55 -2.34
N SER A 11 -6.66 34.03 -2.56
CA SER A 11 -6.19 32.80 -1.90
C SER A 11 -5.03 33.09 -0.97
N GLU A 12 -4.97 32.36 0.13
CA GLU A 12 -3.86 32.40 1.09
C GLU A 12 -3.03 31.13 1.01
N PHE A 13 -1.71 31.31 0.87
CA PHE A 13 -0.74 30.24 0.78
C PHE A 13 0.24 30.30 1.94
N SER A 14 0.52 29.15 2.56
CA SER A 14 1.60 29.02 3.53
C SER A 14 2.95 29.03 2.82
N LEU A 15 3.84 29.96 3.20
CA LEU A 15 5.21 29.99 2.68
C LEU A 15 5.97 28.69 2.95
N GLN A 16 5.71 28.06 4.09
CA GLN A 16 6.34 26.80 4.46
C GLN A 16 5.90 25.67 3.52
N LYS A 17 4.59 25.60 3.18
CA LYS A 17 4.06 24.60 2.25
C LYS A 17 4.59 24.81 0.84
N LEU A 18 4.60 26.06 0.35
CA LEU A 18 5.15 26.40 -0.96
C LEU A 18 6.64 26.04 -1.07
N ARG A 19 7.44 26.28 -0.02
CA ARG A 19 8.85 25.87 -0.01
C ARG A 19 9.01 24.36 -0.04
N ALA A 20 8.24 23.63 0.77
CA ALA A 20 8.25 22.17 0.77
C ALA A 20 7.83 21.59 -0.59
N GLU A 21 6.85 22.21 -1.26
CA GLU A 21 6.44 21.84 -2.61
C GLU A 21 7.54 22.07 -3.64
N VAL A 22 8.22 23.22 -3.61
CA VAL A 22 9.32 23.55 -4.54
C VAL A 22 10.54 22.65 -4.31
N GLU A 23 10.96 22.46 -3.06
CA GLU A 23 12.08 21.58 -2.69
C GLU A 23 11.76 20.11 -3.00
N GLY A 24 10.50 19.72 -2.84
CA GLY A 24 9.99 18.40 -3.23
C GLY A 24 9.75 18.24 -4.73
N PHE A 25 9.81 19.29 -5.56
CA PHE A 25 9.44 19.19 -6.97
C PHE A 25 10.53 18.59 -7.88
N ALA A 26 11.68 18.19 -7.33
CA ALA A 26 12.75 17.59 -8.12
C ALA A 26 12.30 16.26 -8.75
N ASP A 27 12.10 16.31 -10.07
CA ASP A 27 12.05 15.24 -11.08
C ASP A 27 10.73 14.60 -11.55
N ASN A 28 9.52 14.91 -11.07
CA ASN A 28 8.29 14.44 -11.76
C ASN A 28 7.02 15.25 -11.44
N ALA A 29 6.36 15.79 -12.47
CA ALA A 29 5.10 16.53 -12.36
C ALA A 29 3.88 15.70 -11.89
N MET A 30 4.01 14.38 -11.75
CA MET A 30 2.94 13.50 -11.24
C MET A 30 3.34 12.70 -9.98
N GLN A 31 4.59 12.75 -9.55
CA GLN A 31 5.07 11.98 -8.40
C GLN A 31 6.12 12.80 -7.65
N VAL A 32 5.63 13.70 -6.80
CA VAL A 32 6.45 14.35 -5.77
C VAL A 32 7.10 13.22 -4.93
N PRO A 33 8.42 13.24 -4.67
CA PRO A 33 9.10 12.37 -3.72
C PRO A 33 8.48 12.40 -2.30
N ALA A 34 7.61 13.38 -2.04
CA ALA A 34 6.84 13.58 -0.82
C ALA A 34 5.64 12.62 -0.65
N TYR A 35 5.25 11.83 -1.64
CA TYR A 35 4.46 10.65 -1.33
C TYR A 35 5.40 9.70 -0.59
N ASN A 36 5.12 9.42 0.69
CA ASN A 36 5.86 8.51 1.58
C ASN A 36 5.97 7.09 0.98
N ARG A 37 6.71 6.97 -0.11
CA ARG A 37 6.94 5.71 -0.79
C ARG A 37 8.00 4.99 0.01
N LEU A 38 7.57 3.95 0.69
CA LEU A 38 8.45 3.04 1.41
C LEU A 38 9.57 2.57 0.48
N ARG A 39 10.82 2.64 0.97
CA ARG A 39 11.98 2.19 0.20
C ARG A 39 12.00 0.67 0.16
N PRO A 40 12.00 0.04 -1.02
CA PRO A 40 12.10 -1.42 -1.10
C PRO A 40 13.39 -1.93 -0.45
N ARG A 41 13.27 -2.98 0.37
CA ARG A 41 14.38 -3.73 0.96
C ARG A 41 14.63 -4.98 0.13
N LEU A 42 15.78 -5.01 -0.54
CA LEU A 42 16.25 -6.19 -1.26
C LEU A 42 16.60 -7.30 -0.26
N TRP A 43 16.35 -8.55 -0.66
CA TRP A 43 16.66 -9.74 0.14
C TRP A 43 17.09 -10.89 -0.76
N SER A 44 17.84 -11.83 -0.19
CA SER A 44 18.21 -13.11 -0.80
C SER A 44 17.82 -14.26 0.13
N GLY A 45 18.03 -15.51 -0.31
CA GLY A 45 17.75 -16.68 0.53
C GLY A 45 18.55 -16.72 1.85
N LYS A 46 19.64 -15.94 2.00
CA LYS A 46 20.47 -15.91 3.22
C LYS A 46 19.93 -14.99 4.31
N ASP A 47 19.21 -13.95 3.92
CA ASP A 47 18.78 -12.82 4.74
C ASP A 47 17.26 -12.59 4.68
N CYS A 48 16.54 -13.46 3.96
CA CYS A 48 15.09 -13.48 3.88
C CYS A 48 14.47 -13.79 5.25
N VAL A 49 13.87 -12.78 5.86
CA VAL A 49 13.00 -12.93 7.03
C VAL A 49 11.57 -12.71 6.59
N LEU A 50 10.77 -13.78 6.58
CA LEU A 50 9.36 -13.71 6.24
C LEU A 50 8.55 -13.32 7.47
N ARG A 51 8.14 -12.05 7.55
CA ARG A 51 7.28 -11.57 8.63
C ARG A 51 5.94 -12.31 8.60
N THR A 52 5.50 -12.75 9.78
CA THR A 52 4.27 -13.51 9.96
C THR A 52 3.23 -12.68 10.70
N PHE A 53 1.99 -12.74 10.24
CA PHE A 53 0.83 -12.06 10.80
C PHE A 53 -0.27 -13.09 11.09
N GLN A 54 -1.17 -12.82 12.03
CA GLN A 54 -2.37 -13.64 12.23
C GLN A 54 -3.56 -13.07 11.47
N HIS A 55 -4.41 -13.96 10.94
CA HIS A 55 -5.54 -13.59 10.10
C HIS A 55 -6.60 -12.76 10.84
N ASP A 56 -6.89 -13.10 12.10
CA ASP A 56 -7.82 -12.38 12.97
C ASP A 56 -7.30 -10.98 13.32
N GLU A 57 -6.02 -10.87 13.68
CA GLU A 57 -5.38 -9.57 13.96
C GLU A 57 -5.42 -8.65 12.74
N VAL A 58 -5.08 -9.16 11.54
CA VAL A 58 -5.15 -8.35 10.31
C VAL A 58 -6.60 -7.95 9.96
N ALA A 59 -7.57 -8.79 10.32
CA ALA A 59 -8.98 -8.52 10.05
C ALA A 59 -9.52 -7.40 10.94
N ASP A 60 -9.18 -7.43 12.23
CA ASP A 60 -9.82 -6.61 13.26
C ASP A 60 -8.99 -5.40 13.70
N ASP A 61 -7.67 -5.43 13.53
CA ASP A 61 -6.77 -4.34 13.91
C ASP A 61 -6.21 -3.58 12.70
N GLU A 62 -6.49 -2.29 12.66
CA GLU A 62 -6.00 -1.39 11.62
C GLU A 62 -4.47 -1.23 11.65
N ALA A 63 -3.85 -1.21 12.83
CA ALA A 63 -2.41 -1.08 12.95
C ALA A 63 -1.71 -2.31 12.37
N THR A 64 -2.17 -3.51 12.72
CA THR A 64 -1.66 -4.77 12.16
C THR A 64 -1.86 -4.84 10.64
N ARG A 65 -3.00 -4.35 10.14
CA ARG A 65 -3.25 -4.25 8.69
C ARG A 65 -2.30 -3.27 8.00
N PHE A 66 -2.03 -2.12 8.63
CA PHE A 66 -1.06 -1.15 8.13
C PHE A 66 0.35 -1.76 8.05
N ASP A 67 0.78 -2.43 9.12
CA ASP A 67 2.07 -3.13 9.18
C ASP A 67 2.22 -4.20 8.10
N LEU A 68 1.14 -4.94 7.79
CA LEU A 68 1.13 -5.90 6.69
C LEU A 68 1.36 -5.22 5.34
N VAL A 69 0.66 -4.11 5.08
CA VAL A 69 0.81 -3.36 3.82
C VAL A 69 2.21 -2.74 3.73
N GLU A 70 2.73 -2.18 4.81
CA GLU A 70 4.08 -1.64 4.88
C GLU A 70 5.14 -2.72 4.58
N GLU A 71 5.01 -3.90 5.18
CA GLU A 71 5.90 -5.03 4.92
C GLU A 71 5.80 -5.46 3.44
N LEU A 72 4.60 -5.61 2.89
CA LEU A 72 4.41 -5.97 1.47
C LEU A 72 5.01 -4.94 0.51
N LEU A 73 4.89 -3.64 0.81
CA LEU A 73 5.47 -2.58 -0.02
C LEU A 73 6.99 -2.49 0.11
N THR A 74 7.54 -2.91 1.25
CA THR A 74 8.98 -2.84 1.54
C THR A 74 9.71 -4.10 1.06
N THR A 75 9.24 -5.29 1.42
CA THR A 75 9.93 -6.56 1.10
C THR A 75 9.28 -7.35 -0.02
N GLY A 76 8.05 -7.04 -0.40
CA GLY A 76 7.32 -7.76 -1.44
C GLY A 76 6.70 -9.07 -0.98
N GLN A 77 6.80 -9.45 0.30
CA GLN A 77 6.26 -10.71 0.80
C GLN A 77 5.92 -10.67 2.30
N ALA A 78 4.89 -11.41 2.68
CA ALA A 78 4.49 -11.65 4.07
C ALA A 78 3.74 -12.98 4.18
N LEU A 79 3.73 -13.58 5.37
CA LEU A 79 2.95 -14.77 5.66
C LEU A 79 1.79 -14.44 6.59
N VAL A 80 0.56 -14.82 6.21
CA VAL A 80 -0.60 -14.75 7.11
C VAL A 80 -0.97 -16.16 7.55
N ARG A 81 -1.02 -16.39 8.86
CA ARG A 81 -1.39 -17.66 9.50
C ARG A 81 -2.79 -17.60 10.08
N GLY A 82 -3.34 -18.78 10.40
CA GLY A 82 -4.68 -18.88 10.96
C GLY A 82 -5.80 -18.56 9.96
N VAL A 83 -5.50 -18.53 8.65
CA VAL A 83 -6.50 -18.26 7.62
C VAL A 83 -7.52 -19.41 7.58
N PRO A 84 -8.83 -19.11 7.69
CA PRO A 84 -9.89 -20.13 7.61
C PRO A 84 -9.80 -20.97 6.32
N GLN A 85 -9.89 -22.30 6.47
CA GLN A 85 -9.86 -23.25 5.35
C GLN A 85 -11.23 -23.38 4.67
N VAL A 86 -11.75 -22.26 4.19
CA VAL A 86 -13.04 -22.17 3.51
C VAL A 86 -12.88 -21.50 2.15
N GLU A 87 -13.71 -21.92 1.19
CA GLU A 87 -13.67 -21.36 -0.16
C GLU A 87 -13.93 -19.85 -0.14
N GLY A 88 -13.19 -19.13 -0.99
CA GLY A 88 -13.29 -17.68 -1.12
C GLY A 88 -12.63 -16.87 0.00
N GLU A 89 -11.96 -17.48 1.00
CA GLU A 89 -11.32 -16.71 2.07
C GLU A 89 -10.23 -15.77 1.54
N VAL A 90 -9.44 -16.23 0.56
CA VAL A 90 -8.44 -15.37 -0.10
C VAL A 90 -9.06 -14.14 -0.78
N VAL A 91 -10.29 -14.26 -1.28
CA VAL A 91 -11.02 -13.15 -1.90
C VAL A 91 -11.48 -12.17 -0.82
N ARG A 92 -12.11 -12.68 0.25
CA ARG A 92 -12.55 -11.86 1.40
C ARG A 92 -11.39 -11.12 2.04
N PHE A 93 -10.28 -11.82 2.27
CA PHE A 93 -9.06 -11.26 2.84
C PHE A 93 -8.49 -10.15 1.95
N GLY A 94 -8.31 -10.41 0.65
CA GLY A 94 -7.81 -9.40 -0.29
C GLY A 94 -8.71 -8.16 -0.38
N GLN A 95 -10.04 -8.35 -0.34
CA GLN A 95 -11.03 -7.27 -0.36
C GLN A 95 -11.00 -6.37 0.89
N ARG A 96 -10.53 -6.88 2.03
CA ARG A 96 -10.30 -6.06 3.24
C ARG A 96 -9.09 -5.14 3.09
N LEU A 97 -8.11 -5.53 2.27
CA LEU A 97 -6.91 -4.73 2.02
C LEU A 97 -7.13 -3.70 0.92
N SER A 98 -7.75 -4.12 -0.19
CA SER A 98 -8.00 -3.28 -1.37
C SER A 98 -8.97 -3.95 -2.34
N THR A 99 -9.12 -3.41 -3.54
CA THR A 99 -9.85 -4.07 -4.63
C THR A 99 -9.02 -5.18 -5.27
N LEU A 100 -9.66 -6.31 -5.61
CA LEU A 100 -9.04 -7.38 -6.36
C LEU A 100 -9.18 -7.16 -7.87
N ARG A 101 -8.11 -7.42 -8.62
CA ARG A 101 -8.11 -7.36 -10.08
C ARG A 101 -8.64 -8.68 -10.64
N ALA A 102 -9.82 -8.65 -11.24
CA ALA A 102 -10.35 -9.78 -11.99
C ALA A 102 -9.49 -10.10 -13.22
N SER A 103 -9.39 -11.39 -13.56
CA SER A 103 -8.76 -11.89 -14.78
C SER A 103 -9.74 -12.79 -15.55
N ASN A 104 -9.32 -13.35 -16.68
CA ASN A 104 -10.09 -14.37 -17.40
C ASN A 104 -10.36 -15.63 -16.56
N TRP A 105 -9.63 -15.81 -15.45
CA TRP A 105 -9.84 -16.89 -14.48
C TRP A 105 -10.80 -16.51 -13.34
N GLY A 106 -11.38 -15.32 -13.38
CA GLY A 106 -12.19 -14.75 -12.30
C GLY A 106 -11.36 -13.96 -11.27
N LEU A 107 -11.95 -13.74 -10.09
CA LEU A 107 -11.31 -13.07 -8.95
C LEU A 107 -10.33 -13.97 -8.18
N CYS A 108 -10.53 -15.30 -8.26
CA CYS A 108 -9.65 -16.31 -7.71
C CYS A 108 -9.75 -17.58 -8.56
N PHE A 109 -8.71 -18.40 -8.54
CA PHE A 109 -8.69 -19.69 -9.22
C PHE A 109 -8.07 -20.76 -8.32
N ASN A 110 -8.50 -22.00 -8.50
CA ASN A 110 -8.02 -23.13 -7.71
C ASN A 110 -6.74 -23.70 -8.31
N VAL A 111 -5.65 -23.74 -7.51
CA VAL A 111 -4.42 -24.44 -7.87
C VAL A 111 -4.49 -25.85 -7.30
N ARG A 112 -4.67 -26.85 -8.16
CA ARG A 112 -4.76 -28.26 -7.76
C ARG A 112 -3.75 -29.07 -8.56
N THR A 113 -2.82 -29.71 -7.85
CA THR A 113 -1.93 -30.71 -8.44
C THR A 113 -2.57 -32.07 -8.24
N LYS A 114 -2.73 -32.83 -9.32
CA LYS A 114 -3.00 -34.26 -9.24
C LYS A 114 -1.64 -34.96 -9.30
N PRO A 115 -1.22 -35.68 -8.26
CA PRO A 115 0.02 -36.45 -8.30
C PRO A 115 -0.08 -37.59 -9.32
#